data_AF-A0AAV4BYT7-F1
#
_entry.id   AF-A0AAV4BYT7-F1
#
_cell.length_a   1.000
_cell.length_b   1.000
_cell.length_c   1.000
_cell.angle_alpha   90.00
_cell.angle_beta   90.00
_cell.angle_gamma   90.00
#
_symmetry.space_group_name_H-M   'P 1'
#
loop_
_entity.id
_entity.type
_entity.pdbx_description
1 polymer ?
#
loop_
_entity_poly.entity_id
_entity_poly.type
_entity_poly.pdbx_seq_one_letter_code
_entity_poly.pdbx_strand_id
1 'polypeptide(L)'
;MAPPIAVWSKLEIKAVVRFMFANYGEHPMSMTQVYQCCFWFKDGRTSLQDEPRFGCPNTANNNWNTARVYELIKVDRRVKLKKISLKLDIPKTNDYEIVHDKLGYRKASARWVPKMLSDEHKRQRVHLPNPAAPVSTRR
;
A
#
# COMPACT_ATOMS: atom_id res chain seq x y z
N MET A 1 -18.20 33.47 17.48
CA MET A 1 -19.61 32.99 17.52
C MET A 1 -19.97 32.60 16.09
N ALA A 2 -20.14 31.32 15.79
CA ALA A 2 -20.52 30.89 14.44
C ALA A 2 -21.98 31.31 14.17
N PRO A 3 -22.30 31.89 13.00
CA PRO A 3 -23.66 32.33 12.72
C PRO A 3 -24.63 31.15 12.65
N PRO A 4 -25.89 31.33 13.09
CA PRO A 4 -26.89 30.26 13.13
C PRO A 4 -27.16 29.69 11.73
N ILE A 5 -27.34 28.37 11.66
CA ILE A 5 -27.51 27.55 10.44
C ILE A 5 -28.58 28.12 9.49
N ALA A 6 -29.56 28.87 10.01
CA ALA A 6 -30.62 29.52 9.26
C ALA A 6 -30.15 30.60 8.25
N VAL A 7 -28.98 31.22 8.44
CA VAL A 7 -28.44 32.25 7.53
C VAL A 7 -28.02 31.67 6.17
N TRP A 8 -27.76 30.37 6.11
CA TRP A 8 -27.31 29.67 4.90
C TRP A 8 -28.46 29.30 3.95
N SER A 9 -29.72 29.39 4.41
CA SER A 9 -30.92 29.04 3.62
C SER A 9 -31.18 29.97 2.42
N LYS A 10 -30.59 31.16 2.43
CA LYS A 10 -30.68 32.18 1.36
C LYS A 10 -29.34 32.51 0.74
N LEU A 11 -28.46 31.52 0.57
CA LEU A 11 -27.29 31.70 -0.30
C LEU A 11 -27.79 31.81 -1.76
N GLU A 12 -28.04 33.06 -2.20
CA GLU A 12 -28.05 33.34 -3.62
C GLU A 12 -26.67 32.97 -4.15
N ILE A 13 -26.59 31.98 -5.02
CA ILE A 13 -25.31 31.46 -5.55
C ILE A 13 -24.47 32.61 -6.15
N LYS A 14 -25.14 33.63 -6.70
CA LYS A 14 -24.55 34.89 -7.17
C LYS A 14 -23.82 35.70 -6.08
N ALA A 15 -24.29 35.67 -4.83
CA ALA A 15 -23.62 36.32 -3.70
C ALA A 15 -22.35 35.56 -3.29
N VAL A 16 -22.38 34.23 -3.31
CA VAL A 16 -21.22 33.37 -3.04
C VAL A 16 -20.13 33.57 -4.08
N VAL A 17 -20.52 33.58 -5.36
CA VAL A 17 -19.61 33.84 -6.47
C VAL A 17 -18.96 35.21 -6.28
N ARG A 18 -19.75 36.29 -6.08
CA ARG A 18 -19.21 37.63 -5.83
C ARG A 18 -18.25 37.69 -4.64
N PHE A 19 -18.59 37.01 -3.54
CA PHE A 19 -17.73 36.92 -2.37
C PHE A 19 -16.41 36.17 -2.66
N MET A 20 -16.45 35.05 -3.38
CA MET A 20 -15.26 34.29 -3.74
C MET A 20 -14.32 35.09 -4.65
N PHE A 21 -14.85 35.73 -5.68
CA PHE A 21 -14.05 36.56 -6.59
C PHE A 21 -13.48 37.80 -5.89
N ALA A 22 -14.21 38.41 -4.95
CA ALA A 22 -13.74 39.59 -4.22
C ALA A 22 -12.63 39.29 -3.20
N ASN A 23 -12.62 38.11 -2.57
CA ASN A 23 -11.68 37.80 -1.48
C ASN A 23 -10.51 36.89 -1.89
N TYR A 24 -10.68 36.04 -2.92
CA TYR A 24 -9.70 35.01 -3.29
C TYR A 24 -8.92 35.31 -4.59
N GLY A 25 -9.11 36.49 -5.20
CA GLY A 25 -8.22 37.00 -6.25
C GLY A 25 -8.25 36.22 -7.57
N GLU A 26 -7.07 35.98 -8.17
CA GLU A 26 -6.89 35.47 -9.55
C GLU A 26 -7.35 34.01 -9.77
N HIS A 27 -7.46 33.19 -8.73
CA HIS A 27 -7.79 31.76 -8.86
C HIS A 27 -8.95 31.32 -7.97
N PRO A 28 -10.17 31.87 -8.14
CA PRO A 28 -11.34 31.37 -7.44
C PRO A 28 -11.76 30.01 -8.02
N MET A 29 -12.58 29.27 -7.26
CA MET A 29 -13.30 28.10 -7.79
C MET A 29 -14.06 28.50 -9.06
N SER A 30 -14.13 27.57 -10.02
CA SER A 30 -14.95 27.79 -11.20
C SER A 30 -16.41 27.97 -10.80
N MET A 31 -17.18 28.70 -11.60
CA MET A 31 -18.59 28.93 -11.33
C MET A 31 -19.35 27.59 -11.16
N THR A 32 -19.03 26.57 -11.96
CA THR A 32 -19.59 25.22 -11.83
C THR A 32 -19.26 24.53 -10.50
N GLN A 33 -18.03 24.68 -9.99
CA GLN A 33 -17.65 24.16 -8.67
C GLN A 33 -18.43 24.85 -7.55
N VAL A 34 -18.63 26.17 -7.63
CA VAL A 34 -19.43 26.92 -6.66
C VAL A 34 -20.89 26.46 -6.66
N TYR A 35 -21.48 26.25 -7.84
CA TYR A 35 -22.83 25.67 -7.96
C TYR A 35 -22.91 24.28 -7.33
N GLN A 36 -21.93 23.41 -7.61
CA GLN A 36 -21.88 22.05 -7.08
C GLN A 36 -21.75 22.03 -5.55
N CYS A 37 -20.87 22.86 -4.99
CA CYS A 37 -20.73 23.01 -3.54
C CYS A 37 -22.04 23.51 -2.91
N CYS A 38 -22.67 24.55 -3.48
CA CYS A 38 -23.96 25.06 -2.98
C CYS A 38 -25.06 24.00 -3.04
N PHE A 39 -25.07 23.15 -4.07
CA PHE A 39 -25.99 22.03 -4.18
C PHE A 39 -25.75 21.01 -3.05
N TRP A 40 -24.51 20.59 -2.84
CA TRP A 40 -24.17 19.66 -1.75
C TRP A 40 -24.53 20.20 -0.36
N PHE A 41 -24.28 21.49 -0.11
CA PHE A 41 -24.68 22.10 1.17
C PHE A 41 -26.20 22.15 1.35
N LYS A 42 -26.97 22.39 0.29
CA LYS A 42 -28.44 22.32 0.32
C LYS A 42 -28.97 20.91 0.53
N ASP A 43 -28.26 19.91 0.01
CA ASP A 43 -28.54 18.48 0.19
C ASP A 43 -28.17 17.98 1.61
N GLY A 44 -27.68 18.86 2.49
CA GLY A 44 -27.34 18.54 3.87
C GLY A 44 -25.92 17.99 4.07
N ARG A 45 -25.08 17.97 3.02
CA ARG A 45 -23.66 17.63 3.16
C ARG A 45 -22.95 18.76 3.92
N THR A 46 -22.41 18.43 5.09
CA THR A 46 -21.62 19.35 5.93
C THR A 46 -20.12 19.04 5.90
N SER A 47 -19.73 17.89 5.37
CA SER A 47 -18.31 17.49 5.26
C SER A 47 -17.60 18.27 4.15
N LEU A 48 -16.52 18.96 4.54
CA LEU A 48 -15.59 19.64 3.64
C LEU A 48 -14.50 18.72 3.08
N GLN A 49 -14.42 17.48 3.55
CA GLN A 49 -13.42 16.53 3.08
C GLN A 49 -13.87 15.89 1.76
N ASP A 50 -12.89 15.66 0.89
CA ASP A 50 -13.07 14.87 -0.32
C ASP A 50 -13.57 13.47 0.04
N GLU A 51 -14.53 12.97 -0.74
CA GLU A 51 -14.91 11.56 -0.66
C GLU A 51 -13.77 10.65 -1.12
N PRO A 52 -13.77 9.38 -0.69
CA PRO A 52 -12.83 8.40 -1.20
C PRO A 52 -12.86 8.38 -2.73
N ARG A 53 -11.78 8.83 -3.35
CA ARG A 53 -11.65 8.78 -4.81
C ARG A 53 -11.39 7.33 -5.19
N PHE A 54 -12.34 6.72 -5.88
CA PHE A 54 -12.10 5.43 -6.53
C PHE A 54 -11.09 5.67 -7.67
N GLY A 55 -9.85 5.25 -7.45
CA GLY A 55 -8.82 5.24 -8.49
C GLY A 55 -9.09 4.19 -9.57
N CYS A 56 -8.17 4.04 -10.53
CA CYS A 56 -8.23 2.96 -11.50
C CYS A 56 -8.15 1.61 -10.76
N PRO A 57 -9.13 0.68 -10.96
CA PRO A 57 -9.08 -0.61 -10.30
C PRO A 57 -7.83 -1.37 -10.75
N ASN A 58 -7.02 -1.78 -9.79
CA ASN A 58 -5.82 -2.57 -10.07
C ASN A 58 -6.25 -4.01 -10.44
N THR A 59 -6.52 -4.25 -11.73
CA THR A 59 -6.99 -5.54 -12.26
C THR A 59 -6.05 -6.70 -11.90
N ALA A 60 -4.75 -6.43 -11.71
CA ALA A 60 -3.80 -7.48 -11.39
C ALA A 60 -3.74 -7.83 -9.89
N ASN A 61 -4.23 -6.97 -8.99
CA ASN A 61 -4.27 -7.22 -7.55
C ASN A 61 -5.54 -7.97 -7.14
N ASN A 62 -5.82 -9.08 -7.82
CA ASN A 62 -6.95 -9.98 -7.56
C ASN A 62 -6.50 -11.17 -6.69
N ASN A 63 -7.40 -11.69 -5.86
CA ASN A 63 -7.19 -12.87 -5.02
C ASN A 63 -6.67 -14.08 -5.81
N TRP A 64 -7.13 -14.26 -7.06
CA TRP A 64 -6.62 -15.30 -7.96
C TRP A 64 -5.11 -15.19 -8.23
N ASN A 65 -4.65 -13.98 -8.54
CA ASN A 65 -3.24 -13.72 -8.80
C ASN A 65 -2.42 -13.88 -7.52
N THR A 66 -2.94 -13.41 -6.38
CA THR A 66 -2.31 -13.58 -5.06
C THR A 66 -2.07 -15.05 -4.73
N ALA A 67 -3.07 -15.92 -4.97
CA ALA A 67 -2.94 -17.36 -4.75
C ALA A 67 -1.88 -18.00 -5.67
N ARG A 68 -1.84 -17.60 -6.95
CA ARG A 68 -0.84 -18.10 -7.90
C ARG A 68 0.58 -17.67 -7.54
N VAL A 69 0.76 -16.41 -7.11
CA VAL A 69 2.05 -15.91 -6.60
C VAL A 69 2.48 -16.70 -5.37
N TYR A 70 1.56 -16.96 -4.44
CA TYR A 70 1.83 -17.76 -3.25
C TYR A 70 2.33 -19.17 -3.59
N GLU A 71 1.67 -19.87 -4.52
CA GLU A 71 2.09 -21.21 -4.94
C GLU A 71 3.48 -21.21 -5.62
N LEU A 72 3.77 -20.20 -6.46
CA LEU A 72 5.10 -20.07 -7.07
C LEU A 72 6.21 -19.88 -6.03
N ILE A 73 5.98 -19.08 -5.00
CA ILE A 73 6.94 -18.86 -3.90
C ILE A 73 7.07 -20.12 -3.02
N LYS A 74 5.98 -20.86 -2.83
CA LYS A 74 5.98 -22.10 -2.05
C LYS A 74 6.84 -23.17 -2.70
N VAL A 75 6.78 -23.30 -4.03
CA VAL A 75 7.61 -24.24 -4.81
C VAL A 75 9.08 -23.85 -4.81
N ASP A 76 9.39 -22.56 -5.02
CA ASP A 76 10.77 -22.05 -5.00
C ASP A 76 10.85 -20.78 -4.14
N ARG A 77 11.37 -20.95 -2.92
CA ARG A 77 11.54 -19.85 -1.95
C ARG A 77 12.56 -18.80 -2.40
N ARG A 78 13.36 -19.06 -3.44
CA ARG A 78 14.39 -18.14 -3.96
C ARG A 78 14.02 -17.55 -5.32
N VAL A 79 12.76 -17.66 -5.73
CA VAL A 79 12.26 -17.11 -7.00
C VAL A 79 12.42 -15.58 -7.06
N LYS A 80 12.81 -15.06 -8.24
CA LYS A 80 12.91 -13.61 -8.51
C LYS A 80 11.54 -13.05 -8.89
N LEU A 81 11.19 -11.86 -8.40
CA LEU A 81 9.94 -11.16 -8.76
C LEU A 81 9.72 -11.06 -10.27
N LYS A 82 10.77 -10.68 -11.04
CA LYS A 82 10.71 -10.63 -12.52
C LYS A 82 10.28 -11.96 -13.15
N LYS A 83 10.64 -13.09 -12.57
CA LYS A 83 10.25 -14.42 -13.06
C LYS A 83 8.78 -14.72 -12.72
N ILE A 84 8.27 -14.20 -11.61
CA ILE A 84 6.85 -14.29 -11.23
C ILE A 84 6.01 -13.44 -12.18
N SER A 85 6.39 -12.17 -12.38
CA SER A 85 5.70 -11.25 -13.31
C SER A 85 5.63 -11.83 -14.72
N LEU A 86 6.74 -12.35 -15.26
CA LEU A 86 6.76 -12.98 -16.59
C LEU A 86 5.86 -14.22 -16.67
N LYS A 87 5.78 -15.02 -15.61
CA LYS A 87 4.97 -16.25 -15.59
C LYS A 87 3.48 -15.99 -15.49
N LEU A 88 3.10 -14.94 -14.77
CA LEU A 88 1.70 -14.62 -14.49
C LEU A 88 1.16 -13.49 -15.38
N ASP A 89 2.01 -12.92 -16.24
CA ASP A 89 1.73 -11.74 -17.07
C ASP A 89 1.17 -10.57 -16.24
N ILE A 90 1.79 -10.35 -15.09
CA ILE A 90 1.43 -9.29 -14.14
C ILE A 90 2.47 -8.17 -14.28
N PRO A 91 2.07 -6.89 -14.28
CA PRO A 91 3.03 -5.79 -14.29
C PRO A 91 3.88 -5.82 -13.01
N LYS A 92 5.16 -5.47 -13.16
CA LYS A 92 6.15 -5.55 -12.07
C LYS A 92 5.74 -4.77 -10.81
N THR A 93 5.06 -3.65 -10.93
CA THR A 93 4.60 -2.88 -9.75
C THR A 93 3.67 -3.72 -8.88
N ASN A 94 2.77 -4.49 -9.51
CA ASN A 94 1.80 -5.32 -8.81
C ASN A 94 2.42 -6.60 -8.24
N ASP A 95 3.46 -7.15 -8.88
CA ASP A 95 4.16 -8.31 -8.33
C ASP A 95 4.77 -7.98 -6.95
N TYR A 96 5.28 -6.76 -6.79
CA TYR A 96 5.89 -6.29 -5.56
C TYR A 96 4.82 -6.08 -4.47
N GLU A 97 3.74 -5.36 -4.78
CA GLU A 97 2.61 -5.14 -3.87
C GLU A 97 2.01 -6.47 -3.37
N ILE A 98 1.82 -7.44 -4.27
CA ILE A 98 1.26 -8.75 -3.89
C ILE A 98 2.21 -9.50 -2.96
N VAL A 99 3.51 -9.56 -3.28
CA VAL A 99 4.47 -10.29 -2.46
C VAL A 99 4.70 -9.62 -1.10
N HIS A 100 4.87 -8.29 -1.08
CA HIS A 100 5.21 -7.54 0.12
C HIS A 100 4.00 -7.21 0.98
N ASP A 101 2.95 -6.62 0.39
CA ASP A 101 1.82 -6.06 1.16
C ASP A 101 0.71 -7.07 1.38
N LYS A 102 0.39 -7.92 0.39
CA LYS A 102 -0.67 -8.93 0.52
C LYS A 102 -0.18 -10.21 1.20
N LEU A 103 0.99 -10.72 0.80
CA LEU A 103 1.53 -11.96 1.34
C LEU A 103 2.50 -11.75 2.52
N GLY A 104 2.96 -10.52 2.76
CA GLY A 104 3.85 -10.21 3.88
C GLY A 104 5.27 -10.76 3.73
N TYR A 105 5.67 -11.19 2.52
CA TYR A 105 7.01 -11.73 2.30
C TYR A 105 8.05 -10.61 2.23
N ARG A 106 9.22 -10.88 2.81
CA ARG A 106 10.39 -10.01 2.72
C ARG A 106 11.56 -10.77 2.12
N LYS A 107 12.39 -10.06 1.37
CA LYS A 107 13.63 -10.63 0.82
C LYS A 107 14.62 -10.87 1.96
N ALA A 108 14.98 -12.13 2.19
CA ALA A 108 16.08 -12.51 3.07
C ALA A 108 17.30 -12.92 2.24
N SER A 109 18.49 -12.52 2.67
CA SER A 109 19.74 -13.04 2.10
C SER A 109 20.03 -14.44 2.66
N ALA A 110 20.64 -15.30 1.84
CA ALA A 110 21.12 -16.59 2.32
C ALA A 110 22.30 -16.39 3.28
N ARG A 111 22.35 -17.18 4.36
CA ARG A 111 23.52 -17.24 5.25
C ARG A 111 24.63 -18.07 4.60
N TRP A 112 25.87 -17.64 4.75
CA TRP A 112 27.02 -18.41 4.29
C TRP A 112 27.17 -19.68 5.14
N VAL A 113 27.40 -20.81 4.47
CA VAL A 113 27.59 -22.11 5.12
C VAL A 113 29.02 -22.58 4.81
N PRO A 114 29.89 -22.77 5.82
CA PRO A 114 31.32 -23.03 5.59
C PRO A 114 31.64 -24.32 4.85
N LYS A 115 30.78 -25.34 5.01
CA LYS A 115 31.00 -26.66 4.41
C LYS A 115 29.66 -27.34 4.12
N MET A 116 29.57 -27.99 2.96
CA MET A 116 28.47 -28.90 2.66
C MET A 116 28.65 -30.19 3.48
N LEU A 117 27.72 -30.45 4.39
CA LEU A 117 27.78 -31.63 5.25
C LEU A 117 27.23 -32.86 4.50
N SER A 118 28.01 -33.94 4.46
CA SER A 118 27.48 -35.26 4.12
C SER A 118 26.58 -35.79 5.24
N ASP A 119 25.79 -36.81 4.93
CA ASP A 119 24.84 -37.38 5.90
C ASP A 119 25.55 -37.99 7.12
N GLU A 120 26.76 -38.51 6.93
CA GLU A 120 27.59 -38.99 8.04
C GLU A 120 28.00 -37.86 8.99
N HIS A 121 28.43 -36.71 8.45
CA HIS A 121 28.74 -35.54 9.28
C HIS A 121 27.52 -35.01 10.04
N LYS A 122 26.31 -35.12 9.46
CA LYS A 122 25.06 -34.72 10.14
C LYS A 122 24.75 -35.65 11.30
N ARG A 123 24.87 -36.98 11.11
CA ARG A 123 24.67 -37.98 12.18
C ARG A 123 25.60 -37.74 13.36
N GLN A 124 26.89 -37.56 13.09
CA GLN A 124 27.89 -37.30 14.14
C GLN A 124 27.59 -36.03 14.95
N ARG A 125 27.08 -34.96 14.32
CA ARG A 125 26.73 -33.70 15.00
C ARG A 125 25.49 -33.79 15.89
N VAL A 126 24.53 -34.68 15.56
CA VAL A 126 23.33 -34.88 16.39
C VAL A 126 23.64 -35.74 17.61
N HIS A 127 24.60 -36.67 17.50
CA HIS A 127 24.99 -37.57 18.58
C HIS A 127 26.04 -37.03 19.55
N LEU A 128 26.80 -36.00 19.17
CA LEU A 128 27.76 -35.35 20.07
C LEU A 128 27.04 -34.28 20.92
N PRO A 129 27.16 -34.32 22.27
CA PRO A 129 26.72 -33.19 23.09
C PRO A 129 27.55 -31.98 22.69
N ASN A 130 26.90 -30.82 22.55
CA ASN A 130 27.53 -29.57 22.11
C ASN A 130 28.77 -29.30 22.99
N PRO A 131 30.01 -29.45 22.48
CA PRO A 131 31.18 -29.16 23.28
C PRO A 131 31.16 -27.65 23.52
N ALA A 132 31.15 -27.26 24.80
CA ALA A 132 31.10 -25.87 25.22
C ALA A 132 32.03 -25.01 24.35
N ALA A 133 31.47 -23.96 23.74
CA ALA A 133 32.23 -23.05 22.90
C ALA A 133 33.46 -22.56 23.69
N PRO A 134 34.67 -22.56 23.10
CA PRO A 134 35.85 -22.08 23.81
C PRO A 134 35.63 -20.61 24.17
N VAL A 135 35.73 -20.30 25.47
CA VAL A 135 35.73 -18.93 25.99
C VAL A 135 36.83 -18.17 25.24
N SER A 136 36.46 -17.07 24.60
CA SER A 136 37.38 -16.17 23.92
C SER A 136 38.35 -15.59 24.95
N THR A 137 39.55 -16.16 25.05
CA THR A 137 40.71 -15.44 25.59
C THR A 137 41.25 -14.55 24.47
N ARG A 138 40.77 -13.30 24.48
CA ARG A 138 41.35 -12.21 23.69
C ARG A 138 42.78 -11.94 24.20
N ARG A 139 43.76 -11.97 23.30
CA ARG A 139 45.00 -11.18 23.44
C ARG A 139 44.79 -9.84 22.75
#